data_AF-A0A1F2RI33-F1
#
_entry.id   AF-A0A1F2RI33-F1
#
_cell.length_a   1.000
_cell.length_b   1.000
_cell.length_c   1.000
_cell.angle_alpha   90.00
_cell.angle_beta   90.00
_cell.angle_gamma   90.00
#
_symmetry.space_group_name_H-M   'P 1'
#
loop_
_entity.id
_entity.type
_entity.pdbx_description
1 polymer ?
#
loop_
_entity_poly.entity_id
_entity_poly.type
_entity_poly.pdbx_seq_one_letter_code
_entity_poly.pdbx_strand_id
1 'polypeptide(L)'
;MAVEQKANIPIGSIQPGILVDREIQEMIRLGMLKIDPFDLDSLEPATYDLGVGSTAVVSTLSEPVDLRERPLLTIEPYASAFLQTDEILELSPRMVGRLGPRSNLSRHGIFVSTGPQIDPGFKGRLFVNLLNVTDRPFIIRHLSKFLTVEFHLLAAAPDKIYEGPNQGKTQFSEDDINRIVGRGGPSLKDVHRDLLEMLQLMKGVATLGEEVPRLAELQESALNRIVDLNRVAQTPSIMVPISTLAPEPYTLVRDIPCLIQPTDGGFVATFFDANISASGDTQQEALENLKALLVDIFDDLVSEPKDKLGPEPKRQLEVLKTLIRKHP
;
A
#
# COMPACT_ATOMS: atom_id res chain seq x y z
N MET A 1 -29.63 -48.65 48.04
CA MET A 1 -29.63 -47.20 48.26
C MET A 1 -30.56 -46.56 47.23
N ALA A 2 -31.33 -45.57 47.67
CA ALA A 2 -32.68 -45.24 47.21
C ALA A 2 -32.80 -44.88 45.72
N VAL A 3 -33.82 -45.46 45.09
CA VAL A 3 -34.45 -44.94 43.88
C VAL A 3 -35.33 -43.78 44.34
N GLU A 4 -34.88 -42.55 44.10
CA GLU A 4 -35.68 -41.35 44.40
C GLU A 4 -36.93 -41.34 43.52
N GLN A 5 -38.08 -41.33 44.19
CA GLN A 5 -39.39 -41.10 43.60
C GLN A 5 -39.38 -39.75 42.88
N LYS A 6 -39.68 -39.76 41.58
CA LYS A 6 -40.06 -38.55 40.82
C LYS A 6 -41.30 -37.94 41.49
N ALA A 7 -41.07 -36.94 42.33
CA ALA A 7 -42.13 -36.15 42.93
C ALA A 7 -42.85 -35.40 41.79
N ASN A 8 -44.14 -35.68 41.64
CA ASN A 8 -45.03 -34.99 40.72
C ASN A 8 -45.28 -33.59 41.30
N ILE A 9 -44.52 -32.59 40.85
CA ILE A 9 -44.59 -31.21 41.35
C ILE A 9 -45.90 -30.57 40.84
N PRO A 10 -46.87 -30.19 41.70
CA PRO A 10 -48.05 -29.47 41.27
C PRO A 10 -47.67 -28.05 40.80
N ILE A 11 -48.30 -27.58 39.72
CA ILE A 11 -48.10 -26.26 39.07
C ILE A 11 -48.06 -25.09 40.09
N GLY A 12 -48.73 -25.22 41.24
CA GLY A 12 -48.77 -24.21 42.31
C GLY A 12 -47.51 -24.06 43.17
N SER A 13 -46.42 -24.79 42.90
CA SER A 13 -45.19 -24.75 43.72
C SER A 13 -43.96 -24.12 43.04
N ILE A 14 -44.01 -23.85 41.73
CA ILE A 14 -42.92 -23.18 41.03
C ILE A 14 -43.06 -21.67 41.26
N GLN A 15 -42.05 -21.09 41.91
CA GLN A 15 -42.01 -19.67 42.20
C GLN A 15 -41.62 -18.87 40.94
N PRO A 16 -42.13 -17.64 40.77
CA PRO A 16 -41.64 -16.73 39.74
C PRO A 16 -40.13 -16.51 39.87
N GLY A 17 -39.43 -16.41 38.74
CA GLY A 17 -37.98 -16.28 38.71
C GLY A 17 -37.34 -17.10 37.59
N ILE A 18 -36.01 -17.23 37.66
CA ILE A 18 -35.20 -18.04 36.73
C ILE A 18 -35.54 -19.51 36.94
N LEU A 19 -35.78 -20.23 35.84
CA LEU A 19 -36.08 -21.64 35.86
C LEU A 19 -34.80 -22.47 35.82
N VAL A 20 -34.71 -23.45 36.72
CA VAL A 20 -33.67 -24.49 36.65
C VAL A 20 -34.05 -25.60 35.66
N ASP A 21 -33.08 -26.44 35.29
CA ASP A 21 -33.22 -27.59 34.40
C ASP A 21 -34.55 -28.37 34.54
N ARG A 22 -34.88 -28.85 35.73
CA ARG A 22 -36.10 -29.59 36.05
C ARG A 22 -37.38 -28.77 35.87
N GLU A 23 -37.31 -27.46 36.10
CA GLU A 23 -38.45 -26.54 35.95
C GLU A 23 -38.66 -26.19 34.48
N ILE A 24 -37.59 -26.06 33.68
CA ILE A 24 -37.67 -25.92 32.22
C ILE A 24 -38.39 -27.14 31.64
N GLN A 25 -37.99 -28.34 32.03
CA GLN A 25 -38.65 -29.58 31.60
C GLN A 25 -40.11 -29.63 32.03
N GLU A 26 -40.42 -29.18 33.25
CA GLU A 26 -41.79 -29.13 33.73
C GLU A 26 -42.64 -28.11 32.96
N MET A 27 -42.11 -26.93 32.62
CA MET A 27 -42.79 -25.96 31.75
C MET A 27 -43.07 -26.54 30.36
N ILE A 28 -42.16 -27.38 29.84
CA ILE A 28 -42.38 -28.11 28.59
C ILE A 28 -43.51 -29.13 28.73
N ARG A 29 -43.47 -29.94 29.80
CA ARG A 29 -44.50 -30.95 30.10
C ARG A 29 -45.90 -30.32 30.26
N LEU A 30 -45.97 -29.13 30.84
CA LEU A 30 -47.21 -28.37 31.04
C LEU A 30 -47.67 -27.60 29.80
N GLY A 31 -46.88 -27.58 28.72
CA GLY A 31 -47.16 -26.81 27.51
C GLY A 31 -47.04 -25.29 27.70
N MET A 32 -46.41 -24.84 28.78
CA MET A 32 -46.10 -23.42 29.01
C MET A 32 -44.89 -22.95 28.20
N LEU A 33 -43.99 -23.87 27.88
CA LEU A 33 -42.84 -23.67 27.01
C LEU A 33 -42.86 -24.77 25.94
N LYS A 34 -42.52 -24.44 24.71
CA LYS A 34 -42.21 -25.42 23.68
C LYS A 34 -40.85 -25.09 23.08
N ILE A 35 -40.04 -26.12 22.90
CA ILE A 35 -38.76 -26.08 22.19
C ILE A 35 -38.81 -27.22 21.19
N ASP A 36 -38.64 -26.92 19.91
CA ASP A 36 -38.75 -27.92 18.85
C ASP A 36 -37.63 -27.73 17.80
N PRO A 37 -36.67 -28.67 17.69
CA PRO A 37 -36.54 -29.88 18.51
C PRO A 37 -36.06 -29.59 19.94
N PHE A 38 -36.53 -30.38 20.92
CA PHE A 38 -35.96 -30.41 22.27
C PHE A 38 -34.90 -31.50 22.36
N ASP A 39 -33.69 -31.13 22.76
CA ASP A 39 -32.56 -32.03 22.99
C ASP A 39 -32.16 -31.96 24.47
N LEU A 40 -32.13 -33.12 25.13
CA LEU A 40 -31.76 -33.21 26.53
C LEU A 40 -30.30 -32.82 26.76
N ASP A 41 -29.41 -33.07 25.78
CA ASP A 41 -28.01 -32.70 25.89
C ASP A 41 -27.80 -31.18 25.84
N SER A 42 -28.78 -30.42 25.34
CA SER A 42 -28.78 -28.95 25.30
C SER A 42 -29.34 -28.31 26.58
N LEU A 43 -29.89 -29.11 27.50
CA LEU A 43 -30.38 -28.62 28.78
C LEU A 43 -29.22 -28.42 29.76
N GLU A 44 -29.06 -27.20 30.23
CA GLU A 44 -28.04 -26.79 31.20
C GLU A 44 -28.71 -26.50 32.55
N PRO A 45 -27.96 -26.32 33.67
CA PRO A 45 -28.54 -26.24 35.01
C PRO A 45 -29.64 -25.18 35.22
N ALA A 46 -29.61 -24.08 34.47
CA ALA A 46 -30.61 -23.02 34.51
C ALA A 46 -30.82 -22.33 33.14
N THR A 47 -30.38 -22.99 32.06
CA THR A 47 -30.49 -22.46 30.71
C THR A 47 -30.73 -23.60 29.71
N TYR A 48 -31.03 -23.24 28.48
CA TYR A 48 -31.06 -24.19 27.36
C TYR A 48 -30.22 -23.64 26.21
N ASP A 49 -29.27 -24.43 25.73
CA ASP A 49 -28.41 -24.06 24.61
C ASP A 49 -29.14 -24.24 23.27
N LEU A 50 -29.01 -23.25 22.38
CA LEU A 50 -29.63 -23.27 21.05
C LEU A 50 -28.59 -23.54 19.97
N GLY A 51 -28.97 -24.39 19.02
CA GLY A 51 -28.16 -24.81 17.87
C GLY A 51 -28.26 -23.84 16.68
N VAL A 52 -27.23 -23.82 15.85
CA VAL A 52 -27.26 -23.11 14.56
C VAL A 52 -28.22 -23.83 13.60
N GLY A 53 -29.24 -23.12 13.12
CA GLY A 53 -30.24 -23.67 12.19
C GLY A 53 -29.75 -23.74 10.73
N SER A 54 -30.66 -24.10 9.83
CA SER A 54 -30.31 -24.50 8.46
C SER A 54 -29.91 -23.38 7.50
N THR A 55 -30.11 -22.12 7.85
CA THR A 55 -29.92 -21.00 6.90
C THR A 55 -29.09 -19.89 7.53
N ALA A 56 -28.15 -19.38 6.75
CA ALA A 56 -27.32 -18.23 7.11
C ALA A 56 -27.34 -17.19 5.98
N VAL A 57 -27.30 -15.91 6.33
CA VAL A 57 -27.08 -14.81 5.37
C VAL A 57 -25.81 -14.09 5.78
N VAL A 58 -24.81 -14.04 4.90
CA VAL A 58 -23.49 -13.46 5.20
C VAL A 58 -23.27 -12.22 4.35
N SER A 59 -22.76 -11.14 4.94
CA SER A 59 -22.55 -9.87 4.24
C SER A 59 -21.55 -9.94 3.08
N THR A 60 -20.68 -10.95 3.05
CA THR A 60 -19.68 -11.15 2.00
C THR A 60 -20.15 -12.07 0.89
N LEU A 61 -21.40 -12.54 0.93
CA LEU A 61 -21.99 -13.44 -0.07
C LEU A 61 -23.22 -12.78 -0.68
N SER A 62 -23.49 -13.06 -1.95
CA SER A 62 -24.64 -12.51 -2.69
C SER A 62 -25.94 -13.26 -2.39
N GLU A 63 -25.86 -14.49 -1.89
CA GLU A 63 -27.00 -15.37 -1.66
C GLU A 63 -26.94 -16.01 -0.27
N PRO A 64 -28.10 -16.36 0.33
CA PRO A 64 -28.16 -17.15 1.55
C PRO A 64 -27.47 -18.52 1.39
N VAL A 65 -26.92 -19.03 2.48
CA VAL A 65 -26.25 -20.34 2.55
C VAL A 65 -27.16 -21.34 3.24
N ASP A 66 -27.41 -22.48 2.59
CA ASP A 66 -28.00 -23.65 3.23
C ASP A 66 -26.93 -24.45 3.98
N LEU A 67 -26.99 -24.42 5.31
CA LEU A 67 -26.05 -25.08 6.20
C LEU A 67 -26.28 -26.60 6.29
N ARG A 68 -27.37 -27.13 5.73
CA ARG A 68 -27.55 -28.59 5.61
C ARG A 68 -26.67 -29.16 4.50
N GLU A 69 -26.49 -28.40 3.43
CA GLU A 69 -25.60 -28.76 2.31
C GLU A 69 -24.15 -28.34 2.58
N ARG A 70 -23.97 -27.17 3.20
CA ARG A 70 -22.66 -26.62 3.59
C ARG A 70 -22.58 -26.50 5.13
N PRO A 71 -22.27 -27.58 5.85
CA PRO A 71 -22.35 -27.62 7.31
C PRO A 71 -21.32 -26.77 8.05
N LEU A 72 -20.37 -26.17 7.34
CA LEU A 72 -19.36 -25.26 7.90
C LEU A 72 -19.51 -23.90 7.24
N LEU A 73 -19.84 -22.90 8.07
CA LEU A 73 -19.88 -21.50 7.70
C LEU A 73 -18.62 -20.80 8.18
N THR A 74 -17.92 -20.15 7.27
CA THR A 74 -16.81 -19.25 7.60
C THR A 74 -17.34 -17.82 7.68
N ILE A 75 -17.19 -17.19 8.85
CA ILE A 75 -17.41 -15.76 9.04
C ILE A 75 -16.05 -15.09 8.87
N GLU A 76 -15.87 -14.45 7.72
CA GLU A 76 -14.66 -13.71 7.35
C GLU A 76 -14.33 -12.61 8.38
N PRO A 77 -13.04 -12.19 8.47
CA PRO A 77 -12.66 -11.01 9.23
C PRO A 77 -13.55 -9.81 8.92
N TYR A 78 -14.05 -9.13 9.96
CA TYR A 78 -14.88 -7.92 9.85
C TYR A 78 -16.23 -8.10 9.10
N ALA A 79 -16.65 -9.35 8.86
CA ALA A 79 -17.92 -9.67 8.24
C ALA A 79 -19.02 -9.93 9.28
N SER A 80 -20.27 -9.80 8.83
CA SER A 80 -21.45 -10.16 9.61
C SER A 80 -22.15 -11.39 9.02
N ALA A 81 -22.62 -12.28 9.89
CA ALA A 81 -23.43 -13.44 9.54
C ALA A 81 -24.72 -13.44 10.36
N PHE A 82 -25.85 -13.39 9.69
CA PHE A 82 -27.16 -13.55 10.29
C PHE A 82 -27.53 -15.03 10.29
N LEU A 83 -27.76 -15.57 11.48
CA LEU A 83 -28.12 -16.96 11.69
C LEU A 83 -29.50 -17.06 12.30
N GLN A 84 -30.22 -18.12 11.95
CA GLN A 84 -31.38 -18.57 12.70
C GLN A 84 -31.00 -19.68 13.68
N THR A 85 -31.73 -19.82 14.78
CA THR A 85 -31.65 -20.98 15.68
C THR A 85 -32.21 -22.22 15.01
N ASP A 86 -31.78 -23.41 15.43
CA ASP A 86 -32.38 -24.66 14.97
C ASP A 86 -33.75 -24.91 15.59
N GLU A 87 -33.93 -24.41 16.81
CA GLU A 87 -35.14 -24.56 17.59
C GLU A 87 -36.18 -23.50 17.25
N ILE A 88 -37.44 -23.92 17.21
CA ILE A 88 -38.63 -23.09 17.28
C ILE A 88 -39.04 -23.03 18.74
N LEU A 89 -39.14 -21.81 19.27
CA LEU A 89 -39.60 -21.55 20.63
C LEU A 89 -41.05 -21.11 20.62
N GLU A 90 -41.86 -21.62 21.54
CA GLU A 90 -43.17 -21.03 21.87
C GLU A 90 -43.25 -20.80 23.38
N LEU A 91 -43.38 -19.55 23.79
CA LEU A 91 -43.51 -19.17 25.20
C LEU A 91 -44.96 -18.85 25.51
N SER A 92 -45.46 -19.32 26.65
CA SER A 92 -46.75 -18.86 27.17
C SER A 92 -46.69 -17.36 27.54
N PRO A 93 -47.84 -16.67 27.67
CA PRO A 93 -47.91 -15.28 28.14
C PRO A 93 -47.29 -15.04 29.52
N ARG A 94 -47.02 -16.08 30.31
CA ARG A 94 -46.41 -15.95 31.65
C ARG A 94 -44.91 -16.23 31.66
N MET A 95 -44.27 -16.37 30.49
CA MET A 95 -42.85 -16.68 30.40
C MET A 95 -42.10 -15.63 29.59
N VAL A 96 -40.84 -15.41 29.94
CA VAL A 96 -39.90 -14.59 29.17
C VAL A 96 -38.57 -15.35 29.05
N GLY A 97 -37.84 -15.14 27.96
CA GLY A 97 -36.50 -15.69 27.78
C GLY A 97 -35.45 -14.59 27.71
N ARG A 98 -34.27 -14.80 28.30
CA ARG A 98 -33.09 -13.94 28.10
C ARG A 98 -32.04 -14.69 27.32
N LEU A 99 -31.63 -14.10 26.20
CA LEU A 99 -30.72 -14.72 25.25
C LEU A 99 -29.29 -14.20 25.49
N GLY A 100 -28.33 -15.11 25.58
CA GLY A 100 -26.91 -14.79 25.71
C GLY A 100 -26.05 -15.55 24.70
N PRO A 101 -24.89 -15.00 24.29
CA PRO A 101 -23.92 -15.76 23.50
C PRO A 101 -23.25 -16.82 24.37
N ARG A 102 -22.96 -18.00 23.81
CA ARG A 102 -22.06 -18.94 24.48
C ARG A 102 -20.65 -18.34 24.54
N SER A 103 -19.94 -18.60 25.64
CA SER A 103 -18.60 -18.04 25.90
C SER A 103 -17.59 -18.27 24.76
N ASN A 104 -17.76 -19.34 23.98
CA ASN A 104 -16.93 -19.61 22.81
C ASN A 104 -16.93 -18.46 21.79
N LEU A 105 -18.08 -17.83 21.53
CA LEU A 105 -18.18 -16.72 20.57
C LEU A 105 -17.41 -15.50 21.07
N SER A 106 -17.67 -15.08 22.31
CA SER A 106 -17.03 -13.91 22.90
C SER A 106 -15.51 -14.06 23.03
N ARG A 107 -15.00 -15.26 23.36
CA ARG A 107 -13.56 -15.53 23.44
C ARG A 107 -12.84 -15.47 22.08
N HIS A 108 -13.56 -15.67 20.98
CA HIS A 108 -13.03 -15.56 19.62
C HIS A 108 -13.32 -14.21 18.97
N GLY A 109 -13.75 -13.20 19.75
CA GLY A 109 -14.06 -11.87 19.22
C GLY A 109 -15.28 -11.85 18.30
N ILE A 110 -16.23 -12.75 18.50
CA ILE A 110 -17.51 -12.75 17.80
C ILE A 110 -18.57 -12.09 18.67
N PHE A 111 -19.03 -10.92 18.23
CA PHE A 111 -20.08 -10.18 18.88
C PHE A 111 -21.45 -10.66 18.39
N VAL A 112 -22.40 -10.85 19.29
CA VAL A 112 -23.78 -11.25 18.93
C VAL A 112 -24.71 -10.10 19.26
N SER A 113 -25.41 -9.59 18.24
CA SER A 113 -26.44 -8.58 18.42
C SER A 113 -27.76 -9.27 18.77
N THR A 114 -28.15 -9.20 20.04
CA THR A 114 -29.43 -9.73 20.55
C THR A 114 -30.34 -8.59 21.03
N GLY A 115 -31.66 -8.82 20.98
CA GLY A 115 -32.61 -7.98 21.69
C GLY A 115 -32.54 -8.19 23.21
N PRO A 116 -33.23 -7.36 24.01
CA PRO A 116 -33.18 -7.45 25.47
C PRO A 116 -33.76 -8.76 26.02
N GLN A 117 -34.78 -9.32 25.35
CA GLN A 117 -35.46 -10.54 25.78
C GLN A 117 -36.28 -11.17 24.62
N ILE A 118 -36.72 -12.40 24.84
CA ILE A 118 -37.76 -13.11 24.10
C ILE A 118 -39.08 -12.85 24.83
N ASP A 119 -39.96 -12.09 24.22
CA ASP A 119 -41.15 -11.56 24.88
C ASP A 119 -42.22 -12.63 25.21
N PRO A 120 -43.09 -12.38 26.20
CA PRO A 120 -44.18 -13.29 26.52
C PRO A 120 -45.15 -13.50 25.37
N GLY A 121 -45.51 -14.76 25.10
CA GLY A 121 -46.35 -15.14 23.97
C GLY A 121 -45.59 -15.30 22.64
N PHE A 122 -44.27 -15.07 22.60
CA PHE A 122 -43.47 -15.25 21.39
C PHE A 122 -43.55 -16.67 20.84
N LYS A 123 -43.63 -16.79 19.51
CA LYS A 123 -43.55 -18.04 18.75
C LYS A 123 -42.64 -17.87 17.55
N GLY A 124 -41.67 -18.75 17.35
CA GLY A 124 -40.83 -18.75 16.15
C GLY A 124 -39.37 -19.14 16.40
N ARG A 125 -38.56 -19.03 15.35
CA ARG A 125 -37.09 -19.11 15.45
C ARG A 125 -36.53 -17.76 15.88
N LEU A 126 -35.38 -17.79 16.55
CA LEU A 126 -34.63 -16.58 16.84
C LEU A 126 -33.66 -16.31 15.69
N PHE A 127 -33.56 -15.04 15.32
CA PHE A 127 -32.64 -14.57 14.29
C PHE A 127 -31.65 -13.62 14.95
N VAL A 128 -30.36 -13.91 14.84
CA VAL A 128 -29.31 -13.10 15.45
C VAL A 128 -28.23 -12.75 14.45
N ASN A 129 -27.62 -11.58 14.63
CA ASN A 129 -26.47 -11.17 13.85
C ASN A 129 -25.18 -11.44 14.64
N LEU A 130 -24.26 -12.20 14.04
CA LEU A 130 -22.91 -12.37 14.52
C LEU A 130 -21.97 -11.44 13.73
N LEU A 131 -21.19 -10.63 14.43
CA LEU A 131 -20.17 -9.77 13.86
C LEU A 131 -18.80 -10.28 14.28
N ASN A 132 -17.97 -10.66 13.31
CA ASN A 132 -16.57 -10.97 13.56
C ASN A 132 -15.78 -9.66 13.60
N VAL A 133 -15.32 -9.22 14.77
CA VAL A 133 -14.52 -7.98 14.90
C VAL A 133 -13.01 -8.24 14.87
N THR A 134 -12.60 -9.46 14.52
CA THR A 134 -11.19 -9.86 14.48
C THR A 134 -10.64 -9.89 13.06
N ASP A 135 -9.32 -10.01 12.97
CA ASP A 135 -8.57 -10.21 11.73
C ASP A 135 -8.48 -11.70 11.30
N ARG A 136 -9.15 -12.61 12.02
CA ARG A 136 -9.11 -14.06 11.76
C ARG A 136 -10.49 -14.59 11.36
N PRO A 137 -10.57 -15.56 10.43
CA PRO A 137 -11.84 -16.21 10.12
C PRO A 137 -12.34 -17.02 11.31
N PHE A 138 -13.65 -17.02 11.53
CA PHE A 138 -14.31 -17.86 12.52
C PHE A 138 -15.20 -18.88 11.85
N ILE A 139 -15.07 -20.14 12.23
CA ILE A 139 -15.83 -21.24 11.63
C ILE A 139 -16.91 -21.67 12.62
N ILE A 140 -18.16 -21.68 12.15
CA ILE A 140 -19.31 -22.19 12.91
C ILE A 140 -19.99 -23.31 12.14
N ARG A 141 -20.46 -24.34 12.86
CA ARG A 141 -21.03 -25.55 12.27
C ARG A 141 -22.56 -25.56 12.41
N HIS A 142 -23.25 -26.09 11.41
CA HIS A 142 -24.67 -26.45 11.52
C HIS A 142 -24.93 -27.30 12.77
N LEU A 143 -26.03 -27.01 13.49
CA LEU A 143 -26.42 -27.63 14.77
C LEU A 143 -25.46 -27.43 15.94
N SER A 144 -24.33 -26.73 15.76
CA SER A 144 -23.47 -26.41 16.91
C SER A 144 -24.15 -25.41 17.82
N LYS A 145 -24.04 -25.62 19.13
CA LYS A 145 -24.60 -24.74 20.17
C LYS A 145 -23.87 -23.41 20.18
N PHE A 146 -24.58 -22.31 19.98
CA PHE A 146 -23.99 -20.97 19.84
C PHE A 146 -24.63 -19.89 20.71
N LEU A 147 -25.89 -20.08 21.09
CA LEU A 147 -26.61 -19.24 22.03
C LEU A 147 -27.06 -20.07 23.24
N THR A 148 -27.44 -19.39 24.31
CA THR A 148 -28.06 -19.99 25.49
C THR A 148 -29.23 -19.11 25.95
N VAL A 149 -30.30 -19.72 26.43
CA VAL A 149 -31.50 -19.02 26.91
C VAL A 149 -31.75 -19.33 28.37
N GLU A 150 -31.86 -18.27 29.17
CA GLU A 150 -32.39 -18.30 30.53
C GLU A 150 -33.91 -18.06 30.47
N PHE A 151 -34.73 -19.00 30.95
CA PHE A 151 -36.18 -18.84 30.99
C PHE A 151 -36.63 -18.35 32.35
N HIS A 152 -37.62 -17.45 32.37
CA HIS A 152 -38.22 -16.93 33.60
C HIS A 152 -39.72 -17.15 33.61
N LEU A 153 -40.24 -17.57 34.76
CA LEU A 153 -41.67 -17.50 35.05
C LEU A 153 -42.01 -16.13 35.65
N LEU A 154 -42.97 -15.43 35.04
CA LEU A 154 -43.44 -14.13 35.51
C LEU A 154 -44.40 -14.28 36.69
N ALA A 155 -44.38 -13.29 37.59
CA ALA A 155 -45.29 -13.24 38.73
C ALA A 155 -46.76 -13.27 38.28
N ALA A 156 -47.08 -12.54 37.22
CA ALA A 156 -48.35 -12.54 36.52
C ALA A 156 -48.13 -12.42 35.01
N ALA A 157 -49.11 -12.81 34.20
CA ALA A 157 -49.09 -12.53 32.77
C ALA A 157 -49.27 -11.02 32.52
N PRO A 158 -48.56 -10.43 31.55
CA PRO A 158 -48.78 -9.04 31.17
C PRO A 158 -50.09 -8.91 30.37
N ASP A 159 -50.70 -7.72 30.42
CA ASP A 159 -51.90 -7.42 29.63
C ASP A 159 -51.61 -7.43 28.12
N LYS A 160 -50.37 -7.06 27.73
CA LYS A 160 -49.91 -7.05 26.35
C LYS A 160 -48.87 -8.13 26.13
N ILE A 161 -49.19 -9.06 25.22
CA ILE A 161 -48.28 -10.10 24.75
C ILE A 161 -47.59 -9.67 23.45
N TYR A 162 -46.61 -10.46 23.02
CA TYR A 162 -45.91 -10.22 21.77
C TYR A 162 -46.79 -10.47 20.55
N GLU A 163 -46.99 -9.42 19.77
CA GLU A 163 -47.70 -9.42 18.47
C GLU A 163 -46.82 -8.74 17.40
N GLY A 164 -45.50 -8.77 17.59
CA GLY A 164 -44.55 -8.10 16.72
C GLY A 164 -44.32 -8.83 15.39
N PRO A 165 -43.56 -8.21 14.47
CA PRO A 165 -43.37 -8.70 13.10
C PRO A 165 -42.63 -10.04 13.00
N ASN A 166 -41.94 -10.48 14.06
CA ASN A 166 -41.28 -11.80 14.08
C ASN A 166 -42.17 -12.93 14.62
N GLN A 167 -43.46 -12.68 14.91
CA GLN A 167 -44.34 -13.72 15.43
C GLN A 167 -44.61 -14.79 14.38
N GLY A 168 -44.43 -16.05 14.76
CA GLY A 168 -44.55 -17.22 13.89
C GLY A 168 -43.43 -17.37 12.86
N LYS A 169 -42.38 -16.54 12.91
CA LYS A 169 -41.33 -16.53 11.89
C LYS A 169 -40.40 -17.73 12.02
N THR A 170 -40.28 -18.53 10.96
CA THR A 170 -39.45 -19.74 10.91
C THR A 170 -38.35 -19.72 9.85
N GLN A 171 -38.32 -18.68 9.02
CA GLN A 171 -37.32 -18.50 7.96
C GLN A 171 -37.06 -17.01 7.74
N PHE A 172 -35.94 -16.70 7.09
CA PHE A 172 -35.66 -15.34 6.61
C PHE A 172 -36.70 -14.92 5.56
N SER A 173 -37.22 -13.71 5.67
CA SER A 173 -38.00 -13.08 4.61
C SER A 173 -37.07 -12.47 3.56
N GLU A 174 -37.61 -12.22 2.36
CA GLU A 174 -36.88 -11.49 1.31
C GLU A 174 -36.38 -10.12 1.80
N ASP A 175 -37.19 -9.42 2.61
CA ASP A 175 -36.80 -8.14 3.21
C ASP A 175 -35.61 -8.28 4.18
N ASP A 176 -35.54 -9.37 4.96
CA ASP A 176 -34.38 -9.62 5.81
C ASP A 176 -33.14 -9.84 4.97
N ILE A 177 -33.23 -10.70 3.96
CA ILE A 177 -32.13 -11.02 3.04
C ILE A 177 -31.65 -9.75 2.35
N ASN A 178 -32.58 -8.96 1.79
CA ASN A 178 -32.27 -7.71 1.10
C ASN A 178 -31.68 -6.65 2.04
N ARG A 179 -32.06 -6.58 3.31
CA ARG A 179 -31.41 -5.66 4.27
C ARG A 179 -29.99 -6.08 4.62
N ILE A 180 -29.70 -7.38 4.61
CA ILE A 180 -28.40 -7.93 4.99
C ILE A 180 -27.44 -7.89 3.79
N VAL A 181 -27.89 -8.33 2.62
CA VAL A 181 -27.13 -8.32 1.35
C VAL A 181 -27.11 -6.91 0.75
N GLY A 182 -28.23 -6.18 0.81
CA GLY A 182 -28.38 -4.81 0.30
C GLY A 182 -27.77 -3.72 1.19
N ARG A 183 -27.13 -4.07 2.32
CA ARG A 183 -26.03 -3.27 2.90
C ARG A 183 -24.79 -3.34 1.99
N GLY A 184 -24.98 -3.18 0.68
CA GLY A 184 -23.93 -3.02 -0.34
C GLY A 184 -23.23 -1.66 -0.26
N GLY A 185 -23.05 -1.14 0.96
CA GLY A 185 -21.96 -0.22 1.26
C GLY A 185 -20.72 -1.03 1.63
N PRO A 186 -19.51 -0.46 1.54
CA PRO A 186 -18.29 -1.20 1.86
C PRO A 186 -18.40 -1.78 3.28
N SER A 187 -18.22 -3.10 3.39
CA SER A 187 -18.10 -3.76 4.70
C SER A 187 -16.89 -3.19 5.45
N LEU A 188 -16.78 -3.40 6.76
CA LEU A 188 -15.57 -3.00 7.49
C LEU A 188 -14.30 -3.65 6.89
N LYS A 189 -14.43 -4.84 6.28
CA LYS A 189 -13.38 -5.49 5.50
C LYS A 189 -13.04 -4.70 4.22
N ASP A 190 -14.04 -4.20 3.50
CA ASP A 190 -13.81 -3.37 2.31
C ASP A 190 -13.17 -2.03 2.69
N VAL A 191 -13.67 -1.35 3.73
CA VAL A 191 -13.03 -0.12 4.25
C VAL A 191 -11.59 -0.36 4.68
N HIS A 192 -11.32 -1.48 5.36
CA HIS A 192 -9.98 -1.86 5.77
C HIS A 192 -9.06 -2.14 4.56
N ARG A 193 -9.55 -2.89 3.56
CA ARG A 193 -8.82 -3.14 2.30
C ARG A 193 -8.51 -1.84 1.58
N ASP A 194 -9.51 -0.98 1.40
CA ASP A 194 -9.37 0.29 0.71
C ASP A 194 -8.37 1.21 1.45
N LEU A 195 -8.36 1.18 2.80
CA LEU A 195 -7.36 1.88 3.61
C LEU A 195 -5.94 1.31 3.41
N LEU A 196 -5.80 -0.01 3.32
CA LEU A 196 -4.51 -0.65 3.03
C LEU A 196 -4.00 -0.32 1.63
N GLU A 197 -4.88 -0.32 0.63
CA GLU A 197 -4.55 0.10 -0.74
C GLU A 197 -4.12 1.57 -0.77
N MET A 198 -4.84 2.45 -0.05
CA MET A 198 -4.46 3.85 0.10
C MET A 198 -3.08 4.01 0.76
N LEU A 199 -2.78 3.23 1.79
CA LEU A 199 -1.47 3.23 2.45
C LEU A 199 -0.34 2.78 1.49
N GLN A 200 -0.58 1.82 0.61
CA GLN A 200 0.38 1.40 -0.42
C GLN A 200 0.61 2.50 -1.46
N LEU A 201 -0.46 3.15 -1.92
CA LEU A 201 -0.36 4.28 -2.85
C LEU A 201 0.44 5.44 -2.23
N MET A 202 0.19 5.77 -0.96
CA MET A 202 0.96 6.80 -0.25
C MET A 202 2.45 6.45 -0.11
N LYS A 203 2.80 5.18 0.09
CA LYS A 203 4.21 4.74 0.07
C LYS A 203 4.85 4.94 -1.30
N GLY A 204 4.13 4.63 -2.39
CA GLY A 204 4.61 4.87 -3.75
C GLY A 204 4.84 6.35 -4.06
N VAL A 205 3.94 7.23 -3.59
CA VAL A 205 4.12 8.68 -3.71
C VAL A 205 5.31 9.17 -2.88
N ALA A 206 5.54 8.62 -1.69
CA ALA A 206 6.71 8.95 -0.88
C ALA A 206 8.03 8.57 -1.58
N THR A 207 8.10 7.38 -2.20
CA THR A 207 9.29 6.97 -2.97
C THR A 207 9.55 7.86 -4.19
N LEU A 208 8.49 8.28 -4.90
CA LEU A 208 8.63 9.25 -5.99
C LEU A 208 9.11 10.61 -5.48
N GLY A 209 8.64 11.03 -4.30
CA GLY A 209 9.10 12.25 -3.63
C GLY A 209 10.60 12.26 -3.31
N GLU A 210 11.20 11.10 -3.05
CA GLU A 210 12.65 10.96 -2.85
C GLU A 210 13.45 11.04 -4.17
N GLU A 211 12.88 10.63 -5.30
CA GLU A 211 13.55 10.65 -6.61
C GLU A 211 13.51 12.03 -7.31
N VAL A 212 12.48 12.83 -7.05
CA VAL A 212 12.30 14.16 -7.69
C VAL A 212 13.50 15.10 -7.45
N PRO A 213 14.03 15.26 -6.22
CA PRO A 213 15.22 16.09 -5.99
C PRO A 213 16.44 15.61 -6.78
N ARG A 214 16.65 14.28 -6.86
CA ARG A 214 17.77 13.69 -7.61
C ARG A 214 17.68 13.96 -9.10
N LEU A 215 16.47 13.91 -9.68
CA LEU A 215 16.24 14.26 -11.08
C LEU A 215 16.48 15.75 -11.35
N ALA A 216 16.08 16.62 -10.42
CA ALA A 216 16.34 18.05 -10.51
C ALA A 216 17.85 18.35 -10.48
N GLU A 217 18.61 17.72 -9.60
CA GLU A 217 20.08 17.84 -9.54
C GLU A 217 20.76 17.36 -10.83
N LEU A 218 20.30 16.24 -11.41
CA LEU A 218 20.80 15.73 -12.68
C LEU A 218 20.50 16.69 -13.83
N GLN A 219 19.31 17.28 -13.86
CA GLN A 219 18.92 18.27 -14.87
C GLN A 219 19.78 19.53 -14.76
N GLU A 220 20.01 20.04 -13.55
CA GLU A 220 20.86 21.21 -13.31
C GLU A 220 22.31 20.94 -13.73
N SER A 221 22.85 19.78 -13.39
CA SER A 221 24.19 19.36 -13.83
C SER A 221 24.31 19.27 -15.35
N ALA A 222 23.30 18.72 -16.02
CA ALA A 222 23.26 18.66 -17.48
C ALA A 222 23.22 20.06 -18.11
N LEU A 223 22.43 20.98 -17.55
CA LEU A 223 22.34 22.36 -18.01
C LEU A 223 23.70 23.07 -17.92
N ASN A 224 24.39 22.92 -16.77
CA ASN A 224 25.71 23.53 -16.57
C ASN A 224 26.74 23.01 -17.58
N ARG A 225 26.75 21.71 -17.87
CA ARG A 225 27.64 21.13 -18.90
C ARG A 225 27.37 21.69 -20.29
N ILE A 226 26.10 21.89 -20.66
CA ILE A 226 25.72 22.50 -21.95
C ILE A 226 26.24 23.94 -22.03
N VAL A 227 26.14 24.70 -20.93
CA VAL A 227 26.67 26.07 -20.86
C VAL A 227 28.19 26.08 -21.02
N ASP A 228 28.91 25.18 -20.34
CA ASP A 228 30.37 25.10 -20.44
C ASP A 228 30.85 24.74 -21.86
N LEU A 229 30.22 23.76 -22.51
CA LEU A 229 30.51 23.39 -23.90
C LEU A 229 30.34 24.57 -24.86
N ASN A 230 29.31 25.39 -24.66
CA ASN A 230 29.08 26.57 -25.48
C ASN A 230 30.12 27.67 -25.26
N ARG A 231 30.70 27.81 -24.06
CA ARG A 231 31.78 28.79 -23.80
C ARG A 231 33.06 28.43 -24.55
N VAL A 232 33.42 27.14 -24.57
CA VAL A 232 34.61 26.66 -25.31
C VAL A 232 34.47 26.91 -26.82
N ALA A 233 33.27 26.71 -27.38
CA ALA A 233 33.01 26.92 -28.79
C ALA A 233 33.05 28.40 -29.25
N GLN A 234 33.00 29.37 -28.34
CA GLN A 234 32.87 30.80 -28.67
C GLN A 234 34.15 31.62 -28.60
N THR A 235 35.31 31.05 -28.24
CA THR A 235 36.56 31.81 -28.25
C THR A 235 37.10 31.86 -29.70
N PRO A 236 37.11 33.03 -30.37
CA PRO A 236 37.44 33.08 -31.80
C PRO A 236 38.93 32.79 -32.02
N SER A 237 39.24 32.05 -33.09
CA SER A 237 40.60 32.01 -33.62
C SER A 237 40.95 33.37 -34.23
N ILE A 238 42.11 33.93 -33.90
CA ILE A 238 42.51 35.28 -34.34
C ILE A 238 43.80 35.17 -35.17
N MET A 239 43.86 35.88 -36.30
CA MET A 239 45.08 36.05 -37.10
C MET A 239 45.82 37.31 -36.63
N VAL A 240 47.05 37.15 -36.17
CA VAL A 240 47.92 38.24 -35.70
C VAL A 240 49.20 38.27 -36.55
N PRO A 241 49.53 39.39 -37.23
CA PRO A 241 50.80 39.50 -37.94
C PRO A 241 51.96 39.74 -36.96
N ILE A 242 53.02 38.94 -37.08
CA ILE A 242 54.30 39.23 -36.42
C ILE A 242 55.09 40.17 -37.34
N SER A 243 55.20 41.43 -36.93
CA SER A 243 55.91 42.48 -37.67
C SER A 243 57.33 42.76 -37.17
N THR A 244 57.71 42.18 -36.02
CA THR A 244 59.07 42.31 -35.45
C THR A 244 59.48 41.10 -34.64
N LEU A 245 60.79 40.81 -34.66
CA LEU A 245 61.47 39.82 -33.81
C LEU A 245 62.29 40.48 -32.68
N ALA A 246 62.15 41.78 -32.44
CA ALA A 246 62.83 42.47 -31.34
C ALA A 246 62.54 41.77 -29.98
N PRO A 247 63.54 41.62 -29.09
CA PRO A 247 64.87 42.26 -29.11
C PRO A 247 65.95 41.52 -29.91
N GLU A 248 65.63 40.39 -30.56
CA GLU A 248 66.62 39.58 -31.28
C GLU A 248 67.23 40.33 -32.49
N PRO A 249 68.48 40.02 -32.88
CA PRO A 249 69.21 40.76 -33.91
C PRO A 249 68.77 40.42 -35.35
N TYR A 250 67.47 40.37 -35.59
CA TYR A 250 66.84 40.02 -36.85
C TYR A 250 65.85 41.07 -37.32
N THR A 251 65.86 41.35 -38.63
CA THR A 251 64.85 42.16 -39.31
C THR A 251 63.93 41.28 -40.12
N LEU A 252 62.61 41.50 -39.98
CA LEU A 252 61.61 40.86 -40.84
C LEU A 252 61.47 41.62 -42.15
N VAL A 253 61.52 40.89 -43.27
CA VAL A 253 61.34 41.43 -44.62
C VAL A 253 59.86 41.64 -44.95
N ARG A 254 58.99 40.80 -44.36
CA ARG A 254 57.52 40.89 -44.41
C ARG A 254 56.94 40.27 -43.15
N ASP A 255 55.73 40.68 -42.79
CA ASP A 255 55.04 40.17 -41.61
C ASP A 255 54.78 38.66 -41.73
N ILE A 256 54.94 37.95 -40.62
CA ILE A 256 54.63 36.52 -40.53
C ILE A 256 53.18 36.36 -40.04
N PRO A 257 52.26 35.80 -40.83
CA PRO A 257 50.88 35.59 -40.40
C PRO A 257 50.81 34.46 -39.37
N CYS A 258 50.43 34.79 -38.14
CA CYS A 258 50.26 33.82 -37.06
C CYS A 258 48.78 33.58 -36.77
N LEU A 259 48.34 32.32 -36.79
CA LEU A 259 47.02 31.92 -36.30
C LEU A 259 47.10 31.58 -34.82
N ILE A 260 46.29 32.24 -33.99
CA ILE A 260 46.16 31.93 -32.56
C ILE A 260 44.82 31.24 -32.33
N GLN A 261 44.86 30.03 -31.78
CA GLN A 261 43.68 29.22 -31.49
C GLN A 261 43.59 28.89 -29.99
N PRO A 262 42.41 28.97 -29.37
CA PRO A 262 42.20 28.51 -28.01
C PRO A 262 42.23 26.97 -27.96
N THR A 263 42.76 26.42 -26.88
CA THR A 263 42.75 24.99 -26.55
C THR A 263 42.25 24.79 -25.12
N ASP A 264 42.06 23.53 -24.71
CA ASP A 264 41.48 23.18 -23.40
C ASP A 264 42.26 23.70 -22.17
N GLY A 265 43.46 24.28 -22.36
CA GLY A 265 44.29 24.81 -21.28
C GLY A 265 45.14 26.02 -21.63
N GLY A 266 44.86 26.74 -22.74
CA GLY A 266 45.64 27.90 -23.15
C GLY A 266 45.42 28.28 -24.61
N PHE A 267 46.48 28.74 -25.27
CA PHE A 267 46.47 29.14 -26.67
C PHE A 267 47.64 28.50 -27.42
N VAL A 268 47.41 28.19 -28.69
CA VAL A 268 48.45 27.74 -29.62
C VAL A 268 48.58 28.77 -30.74
N ALA A 269 49.78 29.30 -30.91
CA ALA A 269 50.17 30.19 -32.00
C ALA A 269 50.88 29.36 -33.08
N THR A 270 50.40 29.45 -34.32
CA THR A 270 50.91 28.65 -35.44
C THR A 270 51.29 29.52 -36.63
N PHE A 271 52.50 29.32 -37.13
CA PHE A 271 52.92 29.77 -38.46
C PHE A 271 52.94 28.59 -39.43
N PHE A 272 51.95 28.54 -40.32
CA PHE A 272 51.72 27.38 -41.19
C PHE A 272 52.78 27.17 -42.27
N ASP A 273 53.31 28.23 -42.89
CA ASP A 273 54.22 28.05 -44.03
C ASP A 273 55.52 27.32 -43.62
N ALA A 274 55.98 27.56 -42.39
CA ALA A 274 57.12 26.85 -41.80
C ALA A 274 56.71 25.67 -40.92
N ASN A 275 55.41 25.42 -40.70
CA ASN A 275 54.92 24.39 -39.79
C ASN A 275 55.55 24.49 -38.38
N ILE A 276 55.55 25.71 -37.83
CA ILE A 276 56.09 26.00 -36.50
C ILE A 276 54.94 26.47 -35.62
N SER A 277 54.83 25.87 -34.43
CA SER A 277 53.81 26.26 -33.45
C SER A 277 54.40 26.31 -32.05
N ALA A 278 53.81 27.17 -31.22
CA ALA A 278 54.13 27.30 -29.82
C ALA A 278 52.85 27.48 -29.00
N SER A 279 52.87 27.02 -27.75
CA SER A 279 51.76 27.12 -26.82
C SER A 279 52.06 28.11 -25.70
N GLY A 280 51.02 28.67 -25.08
CA GLY A 280 51.13 29.53 -23.90
C GLY A 280 49.79 29.61 -23.16
N ASP A 281 49.81 30.03 -21.89
CA ASP A 281 48.59 30.15 -21.06
C ASP A 281 47.73 31.35 -21.55
N THR A 282 48.37 32.33 -22.20
CA THR A 282 47.71 33.49 -22.82
C THR A 282 48.04 33.62 -24.30
N GLN A 283 47.21 34.36 -25.05
CA GLN A 283 47.46 34.66 -26.48
C GLN A 283 48.82 35.34 -26.72
N GLN A 284 49.20 36.25 -25.82
CA GLN A 284 50.47 36.99 -25.90
C GLN A 284 51.65 36.05 -25.66
N GLU A 285 51.57 35.20 -24.65
CA GLU A 285 52.61 34.22 -24.34
C GLU A 285 52.81 33.22 -25.47
N ALA A 286 51.73 32.68 -26.04
CA ALA A 286 51.82 31.78 -27.19
C ALA A 286 52.52 32.46 -28.39
N LEU A 287 52.22 33.75 -28.64
CA LEU A 287 52.85 34.54 -29.70
C LEU A 287 54.34 34.82 -29.41
N GLU A 288 54.69 35.17 -28.18
CA GLU A 288 56.08 35.40 -27.75
C GLU A 288 56.90 34.11 -27.85
N ASN A 289 56.35 32.98 -27.40
CA ASN A 289 56.98 31.67 -27.52
C ASN A 289 57.18 31.27 -28.99
N LEU A 290 56.23 31.59 -29.87
CA LEU A 290 56.38 31.36 -31.32
C LEU A 290 57.51 32.21 -31.91
N LYS A 291 57.63 33.47 -31.50
CA LYS A 291 58.73 34.35 -31.95
C LYS A 291 60.10 33.80 -31.54
N ALA A 292 60.23 33.39 -30.28
CA ALA A 292 61.46 32.79 -29.78
C ALA A 292 61.81 31.52 -30.57
N LEU A 293 60.85 30.63 -30.76
CA LEU A 293 61.05 29.38 -31.49
C LEU A 293 61.40 29.61 -32.97
N LEU A 294 60.83 30.62 -33.62
CA LEU A 294 61.18 30.99 -35.00
C LEU A 294 62.64 31.42 -35.12
N VAL A 295 63.15 32.15 -34.13
CA VAL A 295 64.55 32.60 -34.09
C VAL A 295 65.48 31.41 -33.84
N ASP A 296 65.18 30.59 -32.83
CA ASP A 296 65.98 29.41 -32.49
C ASP A 296 66.10 28.45 -33.69
N ILE A 297 64.96 28.11 -34.31
CA ILE A 297 64.95 27.25 -35.51
C ILE A 297 65.72 27.89 -36.66
N PHE A 298 65.61 29.20 -36.86
CA PHE A 298 66.37 29.86 -37.93
C PHE A 298 67.88 29.78 -37.71
N ASP A 299 68.35 30.06 -36.49
CA ASP A 299 69.77 30.01 -36.15
C ASP A 299 70.34 28.59 -36.26
N ASP A 300 69.63 27.60 -35.73
CA ASP A 300 70.01 26.19 -35.82
C ASP A 300 70.16 25.76 -37.29
N LEU A 301 69.15 26.05 -38.11
CA LEU A 301 69.14 25.65 -39.52
C LEU A 301 70.15 26.41 -40.41
N VAL A 302 70.50 27.65 -40.07
CA VAL A 302 71.55 28.40 -40.79
C VAL A 302 72.94 27.90 -40.44
N SER A 303 73.15 27.39 -39.22
CA SER A 303 74.44 26.88 -38.76
C SER A 303 74.83 25.53 -39.37
N GLU A 304 73.86 24.75 -39.87
CA GLU A 304 74.10 23.44 -40.47
C GLU A 304 74.33 23.47 -42.00
N PRO A 305 75.23 22.62 -42.54
CA PRO A 305 75.37 22.46 -43.99
C PRO A 305 74.09 21.92 -44.63
N LYS A 306 73.65 22.51 -45.74
CA LYS A 306 72.41 22.11 -46.46
C LYS A 306 72.35 20.60 -46.78
N ASP A 307 73.48 19.94 -46.95
CA ASP A 307 73.55 18.52 -47.28
C ASP A 307 73.19 17.58 -46.11
N LYS A 308 73.20 18.08 -44.87
CA LYS A 308 72.85 17.33 -43.64
C LYS A 308 71.40 17.50 -43.20
N LEU A 309 70.70 18.52 -43.70
CA LEU A 309 69.32 18.79 -43.34
C LEU A 309 68.34 17.81 -43.99
N GLY A 310 67.39 17.30 -43.20
CA GLY A 310 66.24 16.53 -43.68
C GLY A 310 65.28 17.35 -44.55
N PRO A 311 64.29 16.72 -45.20
CA PRO A 311 63.35 17.40 -46.10
C PRO A 311 62.52 18.51 -45.41
N GLU A 312 62.09 18.29 -44.16
CA GLU A 312 61.31 19.28 -43.40
C GLU A 312 62.17 20.48 -42.95
N PRO A 313 63.32 20.29 -42.25
CA PRO A 313 64.28 21.36 -41.97
C PRO A 313 64.71 22.19 -43.19
N LYS A 314 64.90 21.54 -44.35
CA LYS A 314 65.17 22.23 -45.61
C LYS A 314 64.03 23.16 -46.02
N ARG A 315 62.78 22.70 -45.95
CA ARG A 315 61.60 23.54 -46.26
C ARG A 315 61.51 24.72 -45.29
N GLN A 316 61.67 24.46 -43.99
CA GLN A 316 61.65 25.49 -42.95
C GLN A 316 62.71 26.57 -43.21
N LEU A 317 63.94 26.17 -43.50
CA LEU A 317 65.03 27.10 -43.79
C LEU A 317 64.76 27.95 -45.04
N GLU A 318 64.26 27.36 -46.12
CA GLU A 318 63.93 28.11 -47.34
C GLU A 318 62.81 29.13 -47.09
N VAL A 319 61.77 28.76 -46.33
CA VAL A 319 60.67 29.66 -45.95
C VAL A 319 61.18 30.79 -45.04
N LEU A 320 61.89 30.46 -43.96
CA LEU A 320 62.39 31.44 -42.99
C LEU A 320 63.42 32.39 -43.60
N LYS A 321 64.27 31.94 -44.53
CA LYS A 321 65.21 32.82 -45.28
C LYS A 321 64.50 33.86 -46.14
N THR A 322 63.27 33.59 -46.61
CA THR A 322 62.49 34.60 -47.33
C THR A 322 61.93 35.69 -46.40
N LEU A 323 61.88 35.43 -45.10
CA LEU A 323 61.18 36.24 -44.09
C LEU A 323 62.14 36.97 -43.17
N ILE A 324 63.24 36.34 -42.78
CA ILE A 324 64.15 36.78 -41.72
C ILE A 324 65.52 37.15 -42.32
N ARG A 325 66.04 38.32 -41.96
CA ARG A 325 67.43 38.73 -42.26
C ARG A 325 68.16 39.03 -40.96
N LYS A 326 69.36 38.47 -40.81
CA LYS A 326 70.26 38.79 -39.69
C LYS A 326 70.84 40.20 -39.90
N HIS A 327 70.97 40.99 -38.83
CA HIS A 327 71.75 42.22 -38.91
C HIS A 327 73.21 41.88 -39.31
N PRO A 328 73.84 42.68 -40.19
CA PRO A 328 75.25 42.51 -40.53
C PRO A 328 76.16 42.69 -39.32
#